data_AF-A0A7V1FUQ7-F1
#
_entry.id   AF-A0A7V1FUQ7-F1
#
_cell.length_a   1.000
_cell.length_b   1.000
_cell.length_c   1.000
_cell.angle_alpha   90.00
_cell.angle_beta   90.00
_cell.angle_gamma   90.00
#
_symmetry.space_group_name_H-M   'P 1'
#
loop_
_entity.id
_entity.type
_entity.pdbx_description
1 polymer ?
#
loop_
_entity_poly.entity_id
_entity_poly.type
_entity_poly.pdbx_seq_one_letter_code
_entity_poly.pdbx_strand_id
1 'polypeptide(L)' 'MYEIKTTKLLKKVMRDYFVGMSSGNKKIAWCTSVGPAELLRSFGFEVYFPENHGALLGATR' A
#
# COMPACT_ATOMS: atom_id res chain seq x y z
N MET A 1 25.92 11.94 8.37
CA MET A 1 24.48 11.79 8.08
C MET A 1 24.08 10.40 8.50
N TYR A 2 23.11 10.25 9.41
CA TYR A 2 22.68 8.92 9.87
C TYR A 2 21.86 8.24 8.77
N GLU A 3 22.18 6.99 8.46
CA GLU A 3 21.42 6.17 7.51
C GLU A 3 20.40 5.31 8.26
N ILE A 4 19.13 5.42 7.89
CA ILE A 4 18.07 4.54 8.39
C ILE A 4 18.13 3.23 7.60
N LYS A 5 18.71 2.18 8.21
CA LYS A 5 18.94 0.86 7.60
C LYS A 5 17.69 0.20 7.01
N THR A 6 16.52 0.47 7.56
CA THR A 6 15.24 -0.14 7.15
C THR A 6 14.57 0.55 5.95
N THR A 7 15.09 1.68 5.47
CA THR A 7 14.50 2.44 4.36
C THR A 7 14.35 1.60 3.08
N LYS A 8 15.36 0.78 2.77
CA LYS A 8 15.33 -0.09 1.58
C LYS A 8 14.22 -1.14 1.68
N LEU A 9 14.01 -1.71 2.87
CA LEU A 9 12.95 -2.68 3.12
C LEU A 9 11.57 -2.03 2.99
N LEU A 10 11.37 -0.84 3.59
CA LEU A 10 10.12 -0.09 3.49
C LEU A 10 9.74 0.17 2.02
N LYS A 11 10.69 0.65 1.21
CA LYS A 11 10.48 0.89 -0.23
C LYS A 11 10.07 -0.38 -0.97
N LYS A 12 10.71 -1.51 -0.65
CA LYS A 12 10.37 -2.81 -1.24
C LYS A 12 8.96 -3.24 -0.87
N VAL A 13 8.61 -3.22 0.41
CA VAL A 13 7.27 -3.61 0.91
C VAL A 13 6.17 -2.77 0.25
N MET A 14 6.37 -1.46 0.18
CA MET A 14 5.38 -0.56 -0.44
C MET A 14 5.25 -0.79 -1.95
N ARG A 15 6.37 -1.01 -2.65
CA ARG A 15 6.34 -1.35 -4.08
C ARG A 15 5.59 -2.67 -4.33
N ASP A 16 5.96 -3.71 -3.60
CA ASP A 16 5.38 -5.05 -3.77
C ASP A 16 3.87 -5.01 -3.49
N TYR A 17 3.44 -4.21 -2.50
CA TYR A 17 2.03 -3.98 -2.17
C TYR A 17 1.24 -3.35 -3.33
N PHE A 18 1.66 -2.19 -3.85
CA PHE A 18 0.90 -1.49 -4.90
C PHE A 18 1.01 -2.15 -6.26
N VAL A 19 2.20 -2.67 -6.62
CA VAL A 19 2.39 -3.38 -7.90
C VAL A 19 1.64 -4.71 -7.91
N GLY A 20 1.58 -5.42 -6.77
CA GLY A 20 0.87 -6.69 -6.66
C GLY A 20 -0.63 -6.60 -7.04
N MET A 21 -1.24 -5.43 -6.80
CA MET A 21 -2.65 -5.18 -7.12
C MET A 21 -2.93 -5.05 -8.62
N SER A 22 -1.91 -4.82 -9.45
CA SER A 22 -2.07 -4.72 -10.91
C SER A 22 -2.33 -6.07 -11.60
N SER A 23 -2.28 -7.18 -10.87
CA SER A 23 -2.50 -8.52 -11.43
C SER A 23 -3.92 -8.77 -11.93
N GLY A 24 -4.92 -8.01 -11.45
CA GLY A 24 -6.32 -8.15 -11.85
C GLY A 24 -7.04 -9.38 -11.31
N ASN A 25 -6.38 -10.18 -10.45
CA ASN A 25 -6.92 -11.44 -9.93
C ASN A 25 -8.01 -11.25 -8.85
N LYS A 26 -8.07 -10.08 -8.21
CA LYS A 26 -9.00 -9.77 -7.11
C LYS A 26 -9.64 -8.41 -7.32
N LYS A 27 -10.86 -8.24 -6.79
CA LYS A 27 -11.51 -6.93 -6.73
C LYS A 27 -10.75 -6.04 -5.74
N ILE A 28 -10.58 -4.77 -6.10
CA ILE A 28 -9.90 -3.78 -5.28
C ILE A 28 -10.94 -2.90 -4.58
N ALA A 29 -10.82 -2.78 -3.27
CA ALA A 29 -11.62 -1.86 -2.44
C ALA A 29 -10.74 -0.68 -1.99
N TRP A 30 -11.21 0.54 -2.22
CA TRP A 30 -10.54 1.73 -1.72
C TRP A 30 -10.97 1.98 -0.28
N CYS A 31 -9.98 2.16 0.59
CA CYS A 31 -10.19 2.33 2.02
C CYS A 31 -9.38 3.51 2.50
N THR A 32 -9.99 4.39 3.30
CA THR A 32 -9.24 5.43 4.01
C THR A 32 -8.38 4.81 5.09
N SER A 33 -7.41 5.57 5.61
CA SER A 33 -6.41 5.12 6.59
C SER A 33 -7.01 4.47 7.86
N VAL A 34 -8.23 4.87 8.23
CA VAL A 34 -8.96 4.36 9.42
C VAL A 34 -10.23 3.58 9.06
N GLY A 35 -10.40 3.23 7.78
CA GLY A 35 -11.52 2.39 7.36
C GLY A 35 -11.34 0.92 7.76
N PRO A 36 -12.41 0.10 7.66
CA PRO A 36 -12.44 -1.27 8.18
C PRO A 36 -11.72 -2.28 7.26
N ALA A 37 -10.39 -2.15 7.14
CA ALA A 37 -9.56 -2.93 6.23
C ALA A 37 -9.63 -4.45 6.49
N GLU A 38 -9.76 -4.87 7.75
CA GLU A 38 -9.86 -6.28 8.15
C GLU A 38 -11.12 -6.95 7.57
N LEU A 39 -12.26 -6.25 7.57
CA LEU A 39 -13.50 -6.76 6.98
C LEU A 39 -13.39 -6.86 5.46
N LEU A 40 -12.79 -5.86 4.81
CA LEU A 40 -12.59 -5.90 3.35
C LEU A 40 -11.69 -7.07 2.94
N ARG A 41 -10.61 -7.31 3.70
CA ARG A 41 -9.72 -8.45 3.47
C ARG A 41 -10.42 -9.79 3.71
N SER A 42 -11.26 -9.92 4.74
CA SER A 42 -11.98 -11.17 5.02
C SER A 42 -13.00 -11.51 3.92
N PHE A 43 -13.53 -10.49 3.23
CA PHE A 43 -14.39 -10.66 2.05
C PHE A 43 -13.61 -10.92 0.74
N GLY A 44 -12.28 -11.01 0.79
CA GLY A 44 -11.44 -11.36 -0.35
C GLY A 44 -11.05 -10.18 -1.24
N PHE A 45 -11.28 -8.93 -0.81
CA PHE A 45 -10.79 -7.77 -1.53
C PHE A 45 -9.30 -7.54 -1.28
N GLU A 46 -8.63 -7.01 -2.30
CA GLU A 46 -7.40 -6.25 -2.08
C GLU A 46 -7.78 -4.84 -1.63
N VAL A 47 -7.15 -4.37 -0.56
CA VAL A 47 -7.46 -3.07 0.02
C VAL A 47 -6.44 -2.07 -0.48
N TYR A 48 -6.88 -0.99 -1.10
CA TYR A 48 -6.03 0.09 -1.61
C TYR A 48 -6.17 1.34 -0.73
N PHE A 49 -5.06 1.90 -0.28
CA PHE A 49 -5.00 3.11 0.54
C PHE A 49 -4.51 4.31 -0.31
N PRO A 50 -5.42 5.16 -0.83
CA PRO A 50 -5.04 6.28 -1.70
C PRO A 50 -4.11 7.28 -1.02
N GLU A 51 -4.28 7.54 0.28
CA GLU A 51 -3.44 8.48 1.03
C GLU A 51 -1.98 8.01 1.08
N ASN A 52 -1.75 6.70 1.29
CA ASN A 52 -0.41 6.12 1.34
C ASN A 52 0.27 6.14 -0.02
N HIS A 53 -0.48 5.85 -1.09
CA HIS A 53 0.07 5.92 -2.44
C HIS A 53 0.44 7.37 -2.80
N GLY A 54 -0.43 8.32 -2.49
CA GLY A 54 -0.15 9.75 -2.67
C GLY A 54 1.09 10.21 -1.90
N ALA A 55 1.24 9.80 -0.63
CA ALA A 55 2.40 10.13 0.19
C ALA A 55 3.70 9.57 -0.39
N LEU A 56 3.69 8.34 -0.93
CA LEU A 56 4.86 7.76 -1.60
C LEU A 56 5.27 8.55 -2.84
N LEU A 57 4.31 8.93 -3.68
CA LEU A 57 4.56 9.76 -4.86
C LEU A 57 5.12 11.14 -4.46
N GLY A 58 4.57 11.74 -3.40
CA GLY A 58 5.03 13.02 -2.86
C GLY A 58 6.45 12.96 -2.29
N ALA A 59 6.79 11.88 -1.57
CA ALA A 59 8.11 11.70 -0.95
C ALA A 59 9.23 11.30 -1.93
N THR A 60 8.90 11.02 -3.20
CA THR A 60 9.88 10.69 -4.25
C THR A 60 10.41 11.91 -5.03
N ARG A 61 9.96 13.11 -4.69
CA ARG A 61 10.49 14.38 -5.18
C ARG A 61 11.34 15.06 -4.11
#